data_AF-A0A165NQV6-F1
#
_entry.id   AF-A0A165NQV6-F1
#
_cell.length_a   1.000
_cell.length_b   1.000
_cell.length_c   1.000
_cell.angle_alpha   90.00
_cell.angle_beta   90.00
_cell.angle_gamma   90.00
#
_symmetry.space_group_name_H-M   'P 1'
#
loop_
_entity.id
_entity.type
_entity.pdbx_description
1 polymer ?
#
loop_
_entity_poly.entity_id
_entity_poly.type
_entity_poly.pdbx_seq_one_letter_code
_entity_poly.pdbx_strand_id
1 'polypeptide(L)'
;MSLASALFLFSCIPSLCAAVSSDPRGLPPDPLSRRASKSIPSQGYYDPLQTGGDMLTQVPDTFPAGLGEPINVILSANSDAAVLVDQQSNGGLRNYYQSLGFSSECLGQHSGSDQAANLGDGNGYKNETAVIRWDYGDPAFGTCTETIEGGNHFRYWVQNGPNADSGAIFMALSYEKPIALGHDIIVNGYNLARDWLIGNATGQAIPTANLTNSSSYSGSTSADGYSYQTSVQYVSGLLQNTSDGINHYLTVGVNGSNAIDGLVAVMEVHISARPAGTSSALSMRPTAPWSWNLPTLLNLGVLLILPLFALS
;
A
#
# COMPACT_ATOMS: atom_id res chain seq x y z
N MET A 1 -12.68 -47.30 11.06
CA MET A 1 -12.58 -46.31 9.96
C MET A 1 -12.26 -47.10 8.70
N SER A 2 -13.15 -47.08 7.71
CA SER A 2 -13.04 -47.96 6.53
C SER A 2 -12.00 -47.43 5.55
N LEU A 3 -11.46 -48.33 4.73
CA LEU A 3 -10.44 -48.08 3.69
C LEU A 3 -10.82 -47.00 2.66
N ALA A 4 -12.04 -46.47 2.67
CA ALA A 4 -12.50 -45.41 1.78
C ALA A 4 -12.05 -43.99 2.20
N SER A 5 -11.61 -43.79 3.44
CA SER A 5 -11.16 -42.47 3.93
C SER A 5 -9.68 -42.17 3.70
N ALA A 6 -8.89 -43.13 3.21
CA ALA A 6 -7.46 -42.94 2.96
C ALA A 6 -7.12 -42.52 1.51
N LEU A 7 -8.07 -42.67 0.56
CA LEU A 7 -7.81 -42.34 -0.85
C LEU A 7 -8.11 -40.88 -1.25
N PHE A 8 -8.74 -40.08 -0.39
CA PHE A 8 -8.97 -38.65 -0.66
C PHE A 8 -7.81 -37.74 -0.21
N LEU A 9 -6.83 -38.29 0.51
CA LEU A 9 -5.68 -37.55 1.05
C LEU A 9 -4.41 -37.67 0.19
N PHE A 10 -4.46 -38.40 -0.93
CA PHE A 10 -3.29 -38.62 -1.81
C PHE A 10 -3.40 -37.97 -3.20
N SER A 11 -4.46 -37.24 -3.50
CA SER A 11 -4.61 -36.46 -4.75
C SER A 11 -4.22 -34.98 -4.61
N CYS A 12 -3.69 -34.54 -3.46
CA CYS A 12 -3.20 -33.18 -3.24
C CYS A 12 -1.72 -33.17 -2.85
N ILE A 13 -0.86 -33.69 -3.73
CA ILE A 13 0.57 -33.37 -3.70
C ILE A 13 0.85 -32.44 -4.88
N PRO A 14 0.84 -31.11 -4.69
CA PRO A 14 1.59 -30.24 -5.57
C PRO A 14 3.07 -30.46 -5.26
N SER A 15 3.80 -30.85 -6.30
CA SER A 15 5.23 -30.70 -6.48
C SER A 15 5.89 -29.70 -5.52
N LEU A 16 6.59 -30.20 -4.50
CA LEU A 16 7.71 -29.45 -3.92
C LEU A 16 8.86 -29.46 -4.94
N CYS A 17 8.71 -28.69 -6.00
CA CYS A 17 9.83 -28.19 -6.78
C CYS A 17 10.10 -26.77 -6.29
N ALA A 18 11.35 -26.51 -5.96
CA ALA A 18 11.85 -25.22 -5.49
C ALA A 18 11.33 -24.08 -6.38
N ALA A 19 10.40 -23.29 -5.85
CA ALA A 19 10.18 -21.94 -6.33
C ALA A 19 11.40 -21.12 -5.88
N VAL A 20 12.47 -21.18 -6.68
CA VAL A 20 13.38 -20.04 -6.75
C VAL A 20 12.51 -18.93 -7.29
N SER A 21 12.08 -18.04 -6.41
CA SER A 21 11.45 -16.77 -6.76
C SER A 21 12.44 -16.00 -7.62
N SER A 22 12.40 -16.22 -8.94
CA SER A 22 12.75 -15.18 -9.88
C SER A 22 11.54 -14.27 -9.94
N ASP A 23 11.36 -13.46 -8.91
CA ASP A 23 10.42 -12.35 -8.96
C ASP A 23 10.96 -11.39 -10.04
N PRO A 24 10.25 -11.17 -11.16
CA PRO A 24 10.63 -10.15 -12.13
C PRO A 24 10.47 -8.73 -11.55
N ARG A 25 9.81 -8.59 -10.40
CA ARG A 25 9.69 -7.34 -9.65
C ARG A 25 11.01 -7.12 -8.91
N GLY A 26 11.76 -6.10 -9.36
CA GLY A 26 13.04 -5.74 -8.77
C GLY A 26 12.99 -5.56 -7.25
N LEU A 27 14.17 -5.63 -6.62
CA LEU A 27 14.33 -5.45 -5.19
C LEU A 27 13.62 -4.17 -4.71
N PRO A 28 12.97 -4.19 -3.52
CA PRO A 28 12.42 -2.98 -2.94
C PRO A 28 13.55 -1.93 -2.80
N PRO A 29 13.29 -0.66 -3.12
CA PRO A 29 14.31 0.37 -3.10
C PRO A 29 14.90 0.55 -1.69
N ASP A 30 16.22 0.68 -1.62
CA ASP A 30 16.97 0.91 -0.38
C ASP A 30 16.50 2.23 0.26
N PRO A 31 16.13 2.25 1.56
CA PRO A 31 15.70 3.46 2.25
C PRO A 31 16.75 4.58 2.23
N LEU A 32 18.02 4.27 1.96
CA LEU A 32 19.12 5.23 1.93
C LEU A 32 19.33 5.93 0.57
N SER A 33 18.65 5.53 -0.51
CA SER A 33 18.79 6.17 -1.83
C SER A 33 17.93 7.44 -2.00
N ARG A 34 17.05 7.76 -1.05
CA ARG A 34 16.14 8.93 -1.03
C ARG A 34 16.80 10.31 -0.97
N ARG A 35 18.10 10.44 -1.30
CA ARG A 35 18.92 11.66 -1.12
C ARG A 35 19.28 12.39 -2.40
N ALA A 36 18.36 12.49 -3.35
CA ALA A 36 18.37 13.59 -4.33
C ALA A 36 17.11 14.43 -4.10
N SER A 37 17.18 15.37 -3.15
CA SER A 37 16.05 16.19 -2.70
C SER A 37 15.63 17.20 -3.79
N LYS A 38 14.86 16.73 -4.76
CA LYS A 38 13.82 17.57 -5.34
C LYS A 38 12.75 17.66 -4.24
N SER A 39 12.48 18.86 -3.73
CA SER A 39 11.53 19.04 -2.63
C SER A 39 10.18 18.47 -3.05
N ILE A 40 9.65 17.50 -2.30
CA ILE A 40 8.30 16.99 -2.52
C ILE A 40 7.32 18.18 -2.48
N PRO A 41 6.41 18.33 -3.45
CA PRO A 41 5.44 19.41 -3.47
C PRO A 41 4.59 19.44 -2.19
N SER A 42 4.01 20.59 -1.85
CA SER A 42 3.22 20.74 -0.62
C SER A 42 2.01 19.80 -0.53
N GLN A 43 1.42 19.45 -1.68
CA GLN A 43 0.33 18.47 -1.75
C GLN A 43 0.79 17.02 -1.55
N GLY A 44 2.11 16.79 -1.48
CA GLY A 44 2.73 15.48 -1.25
C GLY A 44 2.73 14.54 -2.47
N TYR A 45 2.52 15.05 -3.68
CA TYR A 45 2.70 14.31 -4.94
C TYR A 45 3.06 15.27 -6.07
N TYR A 46 3.75 14.77 -7.09
CA TYR A 46 3.94 15.48 -8.36
C TYR A 46 2.75 15.20 -9.27
N ASP A 47 2.23 16.24 -9.93
CA ASP A 47 1.15 16.11 -10.89
C ASP A 47 1.65 15.38 -12.16
N PRO A 48 1.14 14.17 -12.48
CA PRO A 48 1.58 13.41 -13.65
C PRO A 48 1.46 14.19 -14.97
N LEU A 49 0.45 15.05 -15.09
CA LEU A 49 0.17 15.80 -16.33
C LEU A 49 1.27 16.81 -16.66
N GLN A 50 2.01 17.28 -15.65
CA GLN A 50 3.07 18.29 -15.83
C GLN A 50 4.38 17.68 -16.36
N THR A 51 4.51 16.35 -16.31
CA THR A 51 5.76 15.65 -16.62
C THR A 51 5.57 14.50 -17.61
N GLY A 52 4.48 14.54 -18.39
CA GLY A 52 4.22 13.59 -19.48
C GLY A 52 3.65 12.24 -19.02
N GLY A 53 3.11 12.19 -17.81
CA GLY A 53 2.24 11.12 -17.33
C GLY A 53 0.76 11.40 -17.60
N ASP A 54 -0.09 10.52 -17.09
CA ASP A 54 -1.55 10.60 -17.20
C ASP A 54 -2.21 10.17 -15.89
N MET A 55 -3.43 10.64 -15.67
CA MET A 55 -4.32 10.20 -14.59
C MET A 55 -5.31 9.11 -15.06
N LEU A 56 -5.14 8.61 -16.29
CA LEU A 56 -5.79 7.41 -16.80
C LEU A 56 -4.81 6.24 -16.89
N THR A 57 -5.29 5.05 -16.54
CA THR A 57 -4.54 3.81 -16.74
C THR A 57 -4.52 3.42 -18.22
N GLN A 58 -3.57 2.57 -18.59
CA GLN A 58 -3.57 1.85 -19.85
C GLN A 58 -4.22 0.49 -19.62
N VAL A 59 -5.39 0.30 -20.23
CA VAL A 59 -6.14 -0.95 -20.20
C VAL A 59 -5.98 -1.64 -21.56
N PRO A 60 -5.52 -2.90 -21.61
CA PRO A 60 -5.45 -3.64 -22.87
C PRO A 60 -6.87 -4.02 -23.34
N ASP A 61 -7.02 -4.19 -24.66
CA ASP A 61 -8.22 -4.76 -25.30
C ASP A 61 -9.55 -4.03 -25.02
N THR A 62 -9.51 -2.72 -24.74
CA THR A 62 -10.73 -1.91 -24.60
C THR A 62 -11.47 -1.75 -25.94
N PHE A 63 -12.78 -1.48 -25.86
CA PHE A 63 -13.59 -1.13 -27.02
C PHE A 63 -14.34 0.20 -26.83
N PRO A 64 -14.03 1.25 -27.64
CA PRO A 64 -12.91 1.36 -28.58
C PRO A 64 -11.54 1.20 -27.89
N ALA A 65 -10.50 0.94 -28.70
CA ALA A 65 -9.14 0.78 -28.20
C ALA A 65 -8.59 2.10 -27.63
N GLY A 66 -7.78 2.00 -26.57
CA GLY A 66 -7.08 3.13 -25.96
C GLY A 66 -7.88 3.87 -24.89
N LEU A 67 -8.86 3.21 -24.27
CA LEU A 67 -9.55 3.76 -23.10
C LEU A 67 -8.79 3.40 -21.82
N GLY A 68 -8.97 4.22 -20.79
CA GLY A 68 -8.31 4.06 -19.50
C GLY A 68 -9.29 4.14 -18.34
N GLU A 69 -8.88 3.62 -17.19
CA GLU A 69 -9.60 3.78 -15.93
C GLU A 69 -9.04 4.96 -15.13
N PRO A 70 -9.87 5.72 -14.42
CA PRO A 70 -9.46 6.92 -13.73
C PRO A 70 -8.66 6.58 -12.46
N ILE A 71 -7.45 7.14 -12.35
CA ILE A 71 -6.69 7.20 -11.11
C ILE A 71 -7.31 8.31 -10.25
N ASN A 72 -8.34 7.95 -9.49
CA ASN A 72 -9.25 8.89 -8.84
C ASN A 72 -9.00 9.06 -7.32
N VAL A 73 -7.97 8.41 -6.77
CA VAL A 73 -7.50 8.63 -5.39
C VAL A 73 -5.97 8.70 -5.34
N ILE A 74 -5.44 9.58 -4.49
CA ILE A 74 -4.02 9.69 -4.18
C ILE A 74 -3.83 9.60 -2.66
N LEU A 75 -3.01 8.67 -2.18
CA LEU A 75 -2.46 8.72 -0.83
C LEU A 75 -1.18 9.56 -0.86
N SER A 76 -1.27 10.76 -0.29
CA SER A 76 -0.22 11.77 -0.31
C SER A 76 1.03 11.31 0.45
N ALA A 77 2.21 11.70 -0.03
CA ALA A 77 3.48 11.51 0.65
C ALA A 77 3.62 12.29 1.97
N ASN A 78 2.67 13.18 2.28
CA ASN A 78 2.56 13.82 3.59
C ASN A 78 2.09 12.85 4.69
N SER A 79 1.56 11.68 4.31
CA SER A 79 1.21 10.60 5.23
C SER A 79 2.43 10.08 5.98
N ASP A 80 2.20 9.40 7.11
CA ASP A 80 3.27 8.74 7.84
C ASP A 80 4.02 7.74 6.93
N ALA A 81 5.35 7.82 6.93
CA ALA A 81 6.19 7.01 6.06
C ALA A 81 5.93 5.49 6.18
N ALA A 82 5.45 5.02 7.34
CA ALA A 82 5.07 3.62 7.53
C ALA A 82 3.88 3.22 6.64
N VAL A 83 2.86 4.08 6.52
CA VAL A 83 1.64 3.85 5.74
C VAL A 83 1.94 3.80 4.24
N LEU A 84 3.05 4.40 3.78
CA LEU A 84 3.47 4.40 2.39
C LEU A 84 4.31 3.15 2.00
N VAL A 85 4.53 2.22 2.93
CA VAL A 85 5.25 0.97 2.65
C VAL A 85 4.25 -0.15 2.39
N ASP A 86 4.41 -0.82 1.25
CA ASP A 86 3.58 -1.98 0.87
C ASP A 86 3.86 -3.20 1.77
N GLN A 87 3.24 -3.20 2.95
CA GLN A 87 3.32 -4.27 3.94
C GLN A 87 2.11 -4.24 4.87
N GLN A 88 1.79 -5.39 5.48
CA GLN A 88 0.74 -5.48 6.51
C GLN A 88 1.29 -5.24 7.92
N SER A 89 2.59 -5.41 8.15
CA SER A 89 3.19 -5.19 9.47
C SER A 89 3.47 -3.70 9.74
N ASN A 90 3.69 -3.37 11.01
CA ASN A 90 4.13 -2.03 11.46
C ASN A 90 3.21 -0.86 11.08
N GLY A 91 1.93 -1.13 10.83
CA GLY A 91 0.94 -0.16 10.39
C GLY A 91 1.11 0.26 8.93
N GLY A 92 1.63 -0.64 8.08
CA GLY A 92 1.90 -0.38 6.67
C GLY A 92 0.65 -0.27 5.80
N LEU A 93 0.87 -0.01 4.51
CA LEU A 93 -0.17 0.29 3.53
C LEU A 93 -1.29 -0.76 3.50
N ARG A 94 -0.92 -2.06 3.50
CA ARG A 94 -1.92 -3.14 3.46
C ARG A 94 -2.73 -3.25 4.75
N ASN A 95 -2.14 -2.88 5.90
CA ASN A 95 -2.87 -2.84 7.16
C ASN A 95 -3.85 -1.66 7.19
N TYR A 96 -3.44 -0.53 6.62
CA TYR A 96 -4.35 0.60 6.44
C TYR A 96 -5.52 0.20 5.54
N TYR A 97 -5.29 -0.46 4.40
CA TYR A 97 -6.38 -0.97 3.55
C TYR A 97 -7.33 -1.92 4.29
N GLN A 98 -6.81 -2.81 5.13
CA GLN A 98 -7.65 -3.66 5.99
C GLN A 98 -8.51 -2.86 6.95
N SER A 99 -8.00 -1.74 7.49
CA SER A 99 -8.79 -0.84 8.33
C SER A 99 -9.96 -0.18 7.58
N LEU A 100 -9.92 -0.18 6.25
CA LEU A 100 -10.97 0.34 5.36
C LEU A 100 -11.91 -0.76 4.84
N GLY A 101 -11.70 -2.04 5.22
CA GLY A 101 -12.44 -3.20 4.73
C GLY A 101 -11.95 -3.76 3.38
N PHE A 102 -10.68 -3.50 3.04
CA PHE A 102 -10.08 -3.99 1.81
C PHE A 102 -8.89 -4.90 2.10
N SER A 103 -8.71 -5.91 1.26
CA SER A 103 -7.61 -6.87 1.38
C SER A 103 -7.00 -7.20 0.01
N SER A 104 -5.81 -7.79 0.02
CA SER A 104 -5.15 -8.26 -1.21
C SER A 104 -5.95 -9.38 -1.89
N GLU A 105 -5.70 -9.61 -3.18
CA GLU A 105 -6.41 -10.61 -3.96
C GLU A 105 -6.42 -12.02 -3.34
N CYS A 106 -7.55 -12.70 -3.55
CA CYS A 106 -7.85 -14.04 -3.07
C CYS A 106 -6.75 -15.03 -3.44
N LEU A 107 -5.99 -15.52 -2.45
CA LEU A 107 -4.97 -16.56 -2.63
C LEU A 107 -3.96 -16.28 -3.77
N GLY A 108 -3.72 -15.01 -4.07
CA GLY A 108 -2.86 -14.59 -5.19
C GLY A 108 -3.42 -14.87 -6.58
N GLN A 109 -4.72 -15.15 -6.71
CA GLN A 109 -5.40 -15.25 -7.99
C GLN A 109 -5.65 -13.85 -8.55
N HIS A 110 -4.91 -13.50 -9.60
CA HIS A 110 -5.17 -12.30 -10.39
C HIS A 110 -6.17 -12.65 -11.50
N SER A 111 -7.43 -12.23 -11.36
CA SER A 111 -8.43 -12.35 -12.43
C SER A 111 -8.62 -10.97 -13.08
N GLY A 112 -8.23 -10.87 -14.36
CA GLY A 112 -8.24 -9.63 -15.14
C GLY A 112 -6.93 -9.42 -15.89
N SER A 113 -6.90 -8.40 -16.74
CA SER A 113 -5.67 -7.97 -17.39
C SER A 113 -4.91 -7.00 -16.48
N ASP A 114 -3.59 -7.17 -16.40
CA ASP A 114 -2.69 -6.19 -15.80
C ASP A 114 -2.92 -4.82 -16.46
N GLN A 115 -3.06 -3.77 -15.67
CA GLN A 115 -3.17 -2.38 -16.12
C GLN A 115 -1.87 -1.62 -15.84
N ALA A 116 -1.45 -0.78 -16.79
CA ALA A 116 -0.27 0.04 -16.60
C ALA A 116 -0.63 1.51 -16.31
N ALA A 117 0.23 2.24 -15.60
CA ALA A 117 0.11 3.68 -15.43
C ALA A 117 1.47 4.37 -15.63
N ASN A 118 1.44 5.57 -16.21
CA ASN A 118 2.60 6.44 -16.30
C ASN A 118 2.37 7.66 -15.40
N LEU A 119 2.99 7.65 -14.22
CA LEU A 119 2.81 8.70 -13.21
C LEU A 119 3.66 9.96 -13.45
N GLY A 120 4.24 10.11 -14.65
CA GLY A 120 5.07 11.26 -15.01
C GLY A 120 6.39 11.32 -14.22
N ASP A 121 6.80 10.23 -13.58
CA ASP A 121 7.96 10.19 -12.69
C ASP A 121 9.25 9.78 -13.39
N GLY A 122 9.21 9.57 -14.71
CA GLY A 122 10.35 9.14 -15.50
C GLY A 122 10.49 7.62 -15.63
N ASN A 123 9.59 6.83 -15.03
CA ASN A 123 9.54 5.39 -15.24
C ASN A 123 8.82 4.97 -16.53
N GLY A 124 8.03 5.87 -17.14
CA GLY A 124 7.09 5.51 -18.20
C GLY A 124 5.93 4.68 -17.64
N TYR A 125 5.30 3.87 -18.50
CA TYR A 125 4.23 2.97 -18.07
C TYR A 125 4.80 1.82 -17.23
N LYS A 126 4.25 1.64 -16.03
CA LYS A 126 4.51 0.51 -15.15
C LYS A 126 3.21 -0.23 -14.85
N ASN A 127 3.28 -1.56 -14.78
CA ASN A 127 2.16 -2.37 -14.27
C ASN A 127 1.82 -1.98 -12.84
N GLU A 128 0.59 -2.26 -12.44
CA GLU A 128 0.12 -2.11 -11.07
C GLU A 128 1.04 -2.82 -10.07
N THR A 129 1.09 -2.28 -8.85
CA THR A 129 1.83 -2.92 -7.75
C THR A 129 1.03 -4.10 -7.20
N ALA A 130 -0.27 -3.91 -7.01
CA ALA A 130 -1.23 -4.96 -6.68
C ALA A 130 -2.66 -4.46 -6.96
N VAL A 131 -3.61 -5.41 -6.91
CA VAL A 131 -5.05 -5.12 -6.83
C VAL A 131 -5.53 -5.39 -5.41
N ILE A 132 -6.37 -4.49 -4.92
CA ILE A 132 -6.91 -4.49 -3.58
C ILE A 132 -8.44 -4.50 -3.71
N ARG A 133 -9.09 -5.46 -3.06
CA ARG A 133 -10.52 -5.75 -3.25
C ARG A 133 -11.27 -5.62 -1.93
N TRP A 134 -12.55 -5.26 -2.01
CA TRP A 134 -13.45 -5.28 -0.87
C TRP A 134 -13.47 -6.69 -0.26
N ASP A 135 -13.23 -6.79 1.03
CA ASP A 135 -13.04 -8.08 1.70
C ASP A 135 -14.30 -8.61 2.39
N TYR A 136 -15.44 -7.92 2.29
CA TYR A 136 -16.71 -8.36 2.89
C TYR A 136 -16.62 -8.68 4.41
N GLY A 137 -15.64 -8.13 5.12
CA GLY A 137 -15.38 -8.41 6.53
C GLY A 137 -14.56 -9.68 6.79
N ASP A 138 -14.06 -10.34 5.75
CA ASP A 138 -13.15 -11.49 5.82
C ASP A 138 -11.89 -11.23 4.98
N PRO A 139 -10.80 -10.73 5.60
CA PRO A 139 -9.53 -10.47 4.92
C PRO A 139 -8.88 -11.69 4.24
N ALA A 140 -9.26 -12.92 4.62
CA ALA A 140 -8.67 -14.15 4.09
C ALA A 140 -9.44 -14.68 2.87
N PHE A 141 -10.77 -14.59 2.88
CA PHE A 141 -11.62 -15.22 1.86
C PHE A 141 -12.60 -14.27 1.18
N GLY A 142 -12.89 -13.11 1.74
CA GLY A 142 -13.96 -12.26 1.20
C GLY A 142 -13.59 -11.57 -0.11
N THR A 143 -12.31 -11.43 -0.44
CA THR A 143 -11.88 -11.02 -1.79
C THR A 143 -12.19 -12.10 -2.85
N CYS A 144 -12.37 -13.37 -2.45
CA CYS A 144 -12.87 -14.42 -3.33
C CYS A 144 -14.39 -14.27 -3.57
N THR A 145 -15.12 -13.81 -2.55
CA THR A 145 -16.55 -13.48 -2.65
C THR A 145 -16.78 -12.30 -3.58
N GLU A 146 -15.90 -11.30 -3.53
CA GLU A 146 -15.94 -10.14 -4.42
C GLU A 146 -15.88 -10.51 -5.90
N THR A 147 -15.03 -11.48 -6.27
CA THR A 147 -15.01 -11.99 -7.65
C THR A 147 -16.37 -12.53 -8.09
N ILE A 148 -17.16 -13.11 -7.18
CA ILE A 148 -18.46 -13.71 -7.51
C ILE A 148 -19.58 -12.65 -7.48
N GLU A 149 -19.57 -11.78 -6.48
CA GLU A 149 -20.66 -10.83 -6.17
C GLU A 149 -20.44 -9.42 -6.75
N GLY A 150 -19.25 -9.15 -7.28
CA GLY A 150 -18.79 -7.80 -7.61
C GLY A 150 -18.37 -7.05 -6.35
N GLY A 151 -17.89 -5.82 -6.49
CA GLY A 151 -17.47 -5.04 -5.34
C GLY A 151 -16.60 -3.84 -5.68
N ASN A 152 -16.26 -3.12 -4.62
CA ASN A 152 -15.31 -2.02 -4.71
C ASN A 152 -13.89 -2.60 -4.78
N HIS A 153 -13.09 -2.17 -5.73
CA HIS A 153 -11.69 -2.56 -5.80
C HIS A 153 -10.84 -1.41 -6.35
N PHE A 154 -9.53 -1.55 -6.21
CA PHE A 154 -8.59 -0.66 -6.87
C PHE A 154 -7.27 -1.32 -7.20
N ARG A 155 -6.65 -0.78 -8.24
CA ARG A 155 -5.26 -1.00 -8.59
C ARG A 155 -4.44 0.20 -8.12
N TYR A 156 -3.18 0.00 -7.76
CA TYR A 156 -2.35 1.11 -7.32
C TYR A 156 -0.91 1.08 -7.83
N TRP A 157 -0.30 2.26 -7.88
CA TRP A 157 1.07 2.52 -8.33
C TRP A 157 1.76 3.47 -7.36
N VAL A 158 3.09 3.34 -7.25
CA VAL A 158 3.92 4.21 -6.41
C VAL A 158 4.66 5.21 -7.30
N GLN A 159 4.56 6.51 -6.99
CA GLN A 159 5.31 7.56 -7.69
C GLN A 159 6.76 7.62 -7.16
N ASN A 160 7.64 6.81 -7.76
CA ASN A 160 9.01 6.56 -7.29
C ASN A 160 10.07 6.62 -8.39
N GLY A 161 9.78 7.34 -9.47
CA GLY A 161 10.68 7.46 -10.61
C GLY A 161 11.77 8.52 -10.45
N PRO A 162 12.82 8.45 -11.29
CA PRO A 162 14.00 9.31 -11.16
C PRO A 162 13.75 10.80 -11.37
N ASN A 163 12.64 11.18 -12.01
CA ASN A 163 12.31 12.58 -12.32
C ASN A 163 11.35 13.21 -11.30
N ALA A 164 10.59 12.38 -10.59
CA ALA A 164 9.57 12.80 -9.64
C ALA A 164 9.31 11.68 -8.60
N ASP A 165 10.18 11.53 -7.62
CA ASP A 165 10.01 10.57 -6.51
C ASP A 165 9.36 11.30 -5.32
N SER A 166 8.06 11.09 -5.13
CA SER A 166 7.35 11.55 -3.93
C SER A 166 7.11 10.41 -2.94
N GLY A 167 7.00 9.17 -3.42
CA GLY A 167 6.51 8.03 -2.65
C GLY A 167 4.99 8.01 -2.45
N ALA A 168 4.24 8.93 -3.07
CA ALA A 168 2.78 8.91 -3.04
C ALA A 168 2.21 7.69 -3.76
N ILE A 169 1.04 7.23 -3.31
CA ILE A 169 0.34 6.09 -3.90
C ILE A 169 -0.83 6.60 -4.74
N PHE A 170 -0.85 6.22 -6.01
CA PHE A 170 -1.90 6.57 -6.97
C PHE A 170 -2.81 5.37 -7.14
N MET A 171 -4.12 5.53 -6.99
CA MET A 171 -5.09 4.44 -6.98
C MET A 171 -6.21 4.68 -7.99
N ALA A 172 -6.53 3.65 -8.78
CA ALA A 172 -7.66 3.64 -9.70
C ALA A 172 -8.80 2.82 -9.08
N LEU A 173 -9.79 3.50 -8.49
CA LEU A 173 -10.95 2.88 -7.86
C LEU A 173 -12.10 2.72 -8.83
N SER A 174 -12.72 1.54 -8.80
CA SER A 174 -13.96 1.27 -9.51
C SER A 174 -14.81 0.27 -8.73
N TYR A 175 -16.08 0.16 -9.11
CA TYR A 175 -17.00 -0.83 -8.53
C TYR A 175 -17.55 -1.71 -9.63
N GLU A 176 -17.22 -3.00 -9.55
CA GLU A 176 -17.59 -4.01 -10.53
C GLU A 176 -18.91 -4.68 -10.17
N LYS A 177 -19.67 -5.06 -11.19
CA LYS A 177 -20.80 -5.99 -11.07
C LYS A 177 -20.29 -7.41 -10.83
N PRO A 178 -21.16 -8.34 -10.38
CA PRO A 178 -20.87 -9.77 -10.35
C PRO A 178 -20.26 -10.33 -11.65
N ILE A 179 -19.47 -11.41 -11.55
CA ILE A 179 -18.94 -12.13 -12.73
C ILE A 179 -20.05 -12.63 -13.67
N ALA A 180 -21.23 -12.95 -13.13
CA ALA A 180 -22.40 -13.34 -13.91
C ALA A 180 -22.88 -12.24 -14.88
N LEU A 181 -22.47 -10.99 -14.64
CA LEU A 181 -22.70 -9.81 -15.48
C LEU A 181 -21.41 -9.34 -16.17
N GLY A 182 -20.38 -10.17 -16.18
CA GLY A 182 -19.12 -9.93 -16.90
C GLY A 182 -18.17 -8.94 -16.24
N HIS A 183 -18.28 -8.70 -14.93
CA HIS A 183 -17.45 -7.71 -14.21
C HIS A 183 -17.51 -6.28 -14.79
N ASP A 184 -18.60 -5.94 -15.49
CA ASP A 184 -18.82 -4.57 -15.99
C ASP A 184 -18.98 -3.58 -14.81
N ILE A 185 -18.63 -2.32 -15.02
CA ILE A 185 -18.71 -1.29 -13.99
C ILE A 185 -20.18 -0.90 -13.75
N ILE A 186 -20.55 -0.67 -12.49
CA ILE A 186 -21.89 -0.16 -12.17
C ILE A 186 -22.07 1.29 -12.67
N VAL A 187 -23.32 1.72 -12.79
CA VAL A 187 -23.63 3.13 -13.08
C VAL A 187 -22.95 4.02 -12.03
N ASN A 188 -22.26 5.08 -12.49
CA ASN A 188 -21.47 5.99 -11.65
C ASN A 188 -20.38 5.27 -10.80
N GLY A 189 -19.95 4.07 -11.21
CA GLY A 189 -19.11 3.19 -10.41
C GLY A 189 -17.74 3.75 -10.06
N TYR A 190 -17.12 4.58 -10.91
CA TYR A 190 -15.84 5.21 -10.58
C TYR A 190 -15.98 6.24 -9.44
N ASN A 191 -17.00 7.13 -9.52
CA ASN A 191 -17.21 8.15 -8.49
C ASN A 191 -17.70 7.51 -7.19
N LEU A 192 -18.63 6.54 -7.28
CA LEU A 192 -19.15 5.81 -6.11
C LEU A 192 -18.06 5.00 -5.40
N ALA A 193 -17.22 4.27 -6.14
CA ALA A 193 -16.12 3.50 -5.56
C ALA A 193 -15.17 4.37 -4.76
N ARG A 194 -14.71 5.48 -5.37
CA ARG A 194 -13.90 6.51 -4.72
C ARG A 194 -14.55 7.00 -3.43
N ASP A 195 -15.81 7.41 -3.51
CA ASP A 195 -16.51 8.03 -2.40
C ASP A 195 -16.87 7.04 -1.29
N TRP A 196 -17.08 5.76 -1.61
CA TRP A 196 -17.25 4.70 -0.62
C TRP A 196 -15.95 4.37 0.12
N LEU A 197 -14.79 4.38 -0.57
CA LEU A 197 -13.49 4.30 0.11
C LEU A 197 -13.33 5.47 1.09
N ILE A 198 -13.62 6.69 0.65
CA ILE A 198 -13.54 7.88 1.52
C ILE A 198 -14.50 7.74 2.70
N GLY A 199 -15.73 7.26 2.47
CA GLY A 199 -16.71 7.05 3.53
C GLY A 199 -16.26 6.01 4.56
N ASN A 200 -15.62 4.92 4.12
CA ASN A 200 -15.00 3.94 5.02
C ASN A 200 -13.86 4.56 5.83
N ALA A 201 -12.99 5.35 5.19
CA ALA A 201 -11.84 5.98 5.84
C ALA A 201 -12.21 7.07 6.84
N THR A 202 -13.38 7.70 6.68
CA THR A 202 -13.83 8.81 7.53
C THR A 202 -14.99 8.45 8.45
N GLY A 203 -15.63 7.29 8.24
CA GLY A 203 -16.83 6.87 8.96
C GLY A 203 -18.06 7.71 8.60
N GLN A 204 -18.09 8.30 7.40
CA GLN A 204 -19.12 9.26 6.98
C GLN A 204 -19.76 8.84 5.66
N ALA A 205 -21.05 9.09 5.51
CA ALA A 205 -21.70 8.95 4.21
C ALA A 205 -21.28 10.11 3.29
N ILE A 206 -20.74 9.79 2.12
CA ILE A 206 -20.29 10.79 1.15
C ILE A 206 -21.41 11.10 0.15
N PRO A 207 -21.89 12.36 0.08
CA PRO A 207 -22.94 12.75 -0.86
C PRO A 207 -22.33 13.00 -2.25
N THR A 208 -22.04 11.93 -2.99
CA THR A 208 -21.34 11.95 -4.30
C THR A 208 -21.82 13.06 -5.25
N ALA A 209 -23.14 13.23 -5.39
CA ALA A 209 -23.72 14.23 -6.31
C ALA A 209 -23.48 15.70 -5.90
N ASN A 210 -23.07 15.95 -4.66
CA ASN A 210 -22.87 17.28 -4.08
C ASN A 210 -21.40 17.61 -3.84
N LEU A 211 -20.47 16.73 -4.23
CA LEU A 211 -19.05 16.96 -4.05
C LEU A 211 -18.56 18.11 -4.93
N THR A 212 -17.57 18.82 -4.41
CA THR A 212 -16.85 19.88 -5.11
C THR A 212 -15.36 19.72 -4.85
N ASN A 213 -14.52 20.47 -5.57
CA ASN A 213 -13.09 20.55 -5.30
C ASN A 213 -12.72 21.29 -3.99
N SER A 214 -13.72 21.63 -3.16
CA SER A 214 -13.53 22.17 -1.82
C SER A 214 -14.04 21.21 -0.73
N SER A 215 -14.66 20.09 -1.11
CA SER A 215 -15.14 19.07 -0.18
C SER A 215 -13.96 18.44 0.55
N SER A 216 -14.09 18.34 1.88
CA SER A 216 -13.10 17.72 2.75
C SER A 216 -13.76 16.88 3.82
N TYR A 217 -13.07 15.84 4.25
CA TYR A 217 -13.56 14.89 5.25
C TYR A 217 -12.41 14.42 6.13
N SER A 218 -12.73 13.95 7.33
CA SER A 218 -11.74 13.38 8.23
C SER A 218 -12.37 12.37 9.16
N GLY A 219 -11.64 11.31 9.50
CA GLY A 219 -12.08 10.33 10.49
C GLY A 219 -10.97 9.36 10.84
N SER A 220 -11.33 8.32 11.59
CA SER A 220 -10.38 7.35 12.09
C SER A 220 -10.86 5.92 11.84
N THR A 221 -9.90 5.05 11.55
CA THR A 221 -10.10 3.60 11.38
C THR A 221 -9.07 2.83 12.21
N SER A 222 -9.23 1.51 12.32
CA SER A 222 -8.29 0.66 13.03
C SER A 222 -8.20 -0.75 12.46
N ALA A 223 -7.00 -1.32 12.44
CA ALA A 223 -6.73 -2.71 12.10
C ALA A 223 -5.50 -3.19 12.87
N ASP A 224 -5.47 -4.47 13.27
CA ASP A 224 -4.35 -5.12 13.98
C ASP A 224 -3.74 -4.30 15.14
N GLY A 225 -4.60 -3.57 15.87
CA GLY A 225 -4.21 -2.72 17.01
C GLY A 225 -3.55 -1.39 16.65
N TYR A 226 -3.45 -1.05 15.36
CA TYR A 226 -3.13 0.30 14.88
C TYR A 226 -4.40 1.12 14.73
N SER A 227 -4.29 2.43 14.97
CA SER A 227 -5.32 3.41 14.63
C SER A 227 -4.77 4.42 13.64
N TYR A 228 -5.57 4.74 12.63
CA TYR A 228 -5.22 5.64 11.53
C TYR A 228 -6.17 6.83 11.55
N GLN A 229 -5.62 8.04 11.61
CA GLN A 229 -6.36 9.27 11.35
C GLN A 229 -6.19 9.62 9.87
N THR A 230 -7.30 9.69 9.14
CA THR A 230 -7.32 10.07 7.73
C THR A 230 -7.93 11.46 7.58
N SER A 231 -7.32 12.30 6.75
CA SER A 231 -7.92 13.51 6.21
C SER A 231 -7.97 13.43 4.70
N VAL A 232 -9.03 13.97 4.10
CA VAL A 232 -9.30 13.85 2.67
C VAL A 232 -9.68 15.22 2.12
N GLN A 233 -9.06 15.60 1.01
CA GLN A 233 -9.42 16.77 0.23
C GLN A 233 -9.76 16.33 -1.20
N TYR A 234 -10.93 16.72 -1.68
CA TYR A 234 -11.26 16.57 -3.10
C TYR A 234 -10.62 17.71 -3.89
N VAL A 235 -9.97 17.38 -5.00
CA VAL A 235 -9.35 18.35 -5.91
C VAL A 235 -9.85 18.13 -7.33
N SER A 236 -9.77 19.17 -8.15
CA SER A 236 -10.03 19.11 -9.59
C SER A 236 -8.77 19.48 -10.37
N GLY A 237 -8.79 19.26 -11.69
CA GLY A 237 -7.70 19.62 -12.60
C GLY A 237 -6.74 18.47 -12.93
N LEU A 238 -6.76 17.39 -12.13
CA LEU A 238 -6.03 16.15 -12.42
C LEU A 238 -6.80 15.24 -13.39
N LEU A 239 -8.14 15.23 -13.28
CA LEU A 239 -9.05 14.55 -14.20
C LEU A 239 -10.04 15.58 -14.74
N GLN A 240 -10.54 15.33 -15.96
CA GLN A 240 -11.62 16.12 -16.55
C GLN A 240 -12.97 15.50 -16.19
N ASN A 241 -14.00 16.33 -16.03
CA ASN A 241 -15.37 15.86 -15.94
C ASN A 241 -15.84 15.45 -17.35
N THR A 242 -15.67 14.19 -17.71
CA THR A 242 -15.89 13.70 -19.08
C THR A 242 -16.20 12.20 -19.12
N SER A 243 -16.68 11.76 -20.28
CA SER A 243 -16.73 10.35 -20.70
C SER A 243 -15.64 10.02 -21.71
N ASP A 244 -14.95 11.01 -22.26
CA ASP A 244 -13.93 10.83 -23.28
C ASP A 244 -12.70 10.13 -22.70
N GLY A 245 -12.25 9.07 -23.36
CA GLY A 245 -11.09 8.28 -22.92
C GLY A 245 -11.36 7.35 -21.74
N ILE A 246 -12.58 7.36 -21.18
CA ILE A 246 -12.94 6.55 -20.01
C ILE A 246 -13.39 5.15 -20.42
N ASN A 247 -12.80 4.11 -19.84
CA ASN A 247 -13.25 2.74 -20.05
C ASN A 247 -14.67 2.54 -19.49
N HIS A 248 -15.50 1.71 -20.12
CA HIS A 248 -16.92 1.51 -19.76
C HIS A 248 -17.82 2.76 -19.81
N TYR A 249 -17.41 3.85 -20.48
CA TYR A 249 -18.13 5.13 -20.43
C TYR A 249 -19.62 5.05 -20.81
N LEU A 250 -20.01 4.13 -21.70
CA LEU A 250 -21.40 3.94 -22.14
C LEU A 250 -22.33 3.37 -21.05
N THR A 251 -21.79 2.58 -20.12
CA THR A 251 -22.56 1.93 -19.04
C THR A 251 -22.43 2.67 -17.72
N VAL A 252 -21.32 3.37 -17.51
CA VAL A 252 -21.06 4.15 -16.29
C VAL A 252 -21.75 5.51 -16.32
N GLY A 253 -21.63 6.24 -17.44
CA GLY A 253 -22.31 7.51 -17.66
C GLY A 253 -23.75 7.27 -18.12
N VAL A 254 -24.73 7.77 -17.38
CA VAL A 254 -26.16 7.64 -17.76
C VAL A 254 -26.91 8.93 -17.51
N ASN A 255 -28.02 9.12 -18.25
CA ASN A 255 -28.95 10.26 -18.08
C ASN A 255 -28.28 11.65 -18.20
N GLY A 256 -27.32 11.78 -19.11
CA GLY A 256 -26.59 13.03 -19.35
C GLY A 256 -25.47 13.33 -18.36
N SER A 257 -25.19 12.41 -17.42
CA SER A 257 -23.99 12.49 -16.57
C SER A 257 -22.79 11.85 -17.28
N ASN A 258 -21.64 12.48 -17.13
CA ASN A 258 -20.36 11.92 -17.58
C ASN A 258 -19.96 10.69 -16.76
N ALA A 259 -19.09 9.85 -17.31
CA ALA A 259 -18.60 8.65 -16.65
C ALA A 259 -17.81 8.96 -15.36
N ILE A 260 -17.12 10.10 -15.33
CA ILE A 260 -16.42 10.63 -14.14
C ILE A 260 -16.75 12.10 -13.93
N ASP A 261 -16.68 12.55 -12.67
CA ASP A 261 -16.95 13.95 -12.28
C ASP A 261 -15.70 14.87 -12.33
N GLY A 262 -14.54 14.30 -12.65
CA GLY A 262 -13.25 15.02 -12.72
C GLY A 262 -12.61 15.31 -11.36
N LEU A 263 -13.18 14.80 -10.26
CA LEU A 263 -12.61 14.95 -8.93
C LEU A 263 -11.66 13.79 -8.59
N VAL A 264 -10.57 14.14 -7.91
CA VAL A 264 -9.63 13.19 -7.29
C VAL A 264 -9.66 13.41 -5.79
N ALA A 265 -9.76 12.33 -5.01
CA ALA A 265 -9.65 12.40 -3.56
C ALA A 265 -8.19 12.25 -3.14
N VAL A 266 -7.62 13.28 -2.49
CA VAL A 266 -6.27 13.24 -1.93
C VAL A 266 -6.39 12.94 -0.44
N MET A 267 -5.80 11.83 -0.03
CA MET A 267 -5.81 11.32 1.34
C MET A 267 -4.45 11.58 2.02
N GLU A 268 -4.48 11.99 3.28
CA GLU A 268 -3.32 12.08 4.16
C GLU A 268 -3.60 11.29 5.44
N VAL A 269 -2.72 10.35 5.77
CA VAL A 269 -2.94 9.34 6.81
C VAL A 269 -1.83 9.35 7.84
N HIS A 270 -2.21 9.46 9.12
CA HIS A 270 -1.29 9.38 10.25
C HIS A 270 -1.67 8.27 11.21
N ILE A 271 -0.67 7.58 11.76
CA ILE A 271 -0.88 6.56 12.77
C ILE A 271 -1.08 7.25 14.12
N SER A 272 -2.32 7.30 14.59
CA SER A 272 -2.71 7.93 15.86
C SER A 272 -2.49 7.03 17.08
N ALA A 273 -2.49 5.71 16.89
CA ALA A 273 -2.17 4.73 17.93
C ALA A 273 -1.47 3.49 17.36
N ARG A 274 -0.65 2.84 18.18
CA ARG A 274 0.08 1.61 17.86
C ARG A 274 -0.16 0.54 18.93
N PRO A 275 -0.04 -0.77 18.61
CA PRO A 275 -0.16 -1.84 19.59
C PRO A 275 0.87 -1.71 20.71
N ALA A 276 0.46 -1.98 21.95
CA ALA A 276 1.36 -1.97 23.10
C ALA A 276 2.56 -2.91 22.87
N GLY A 277 3.79 -2.36 22.94
CA GLY A 277 5.03 -3.11 22.72
C GLY A 277 5.79 -2.75 21.43
N THR A 278 5.23 -1.93 20.54
CA THR A 278 5.88 -1.48 19.29
C THR A 278 6.65 -0.16 19.43
N SER A 279 7.23 0.09 20.60
CA SER A 279 8.10 1.26 20.80
C SER A 279 9.41 1.06 20.02
N SER A 280 9.53 1.69 18.87
CA SER A 280 10.81 2.01 18.24
C SER A 280 11.56 3.06 19.06
N ALA A 281 11.82 2.76 20.34
CA ALA A 281 12.84 3.44 21.09
C ALA A 281 14.14 2.67 20.85
N LEU A 282 14.91 3.08 19.84
CA LEU A 282 16.36 2.94 19.87
C LEU A 282 16.88 3.78 21.05
N SER A 283 16.64 3.30 22.27
CA SER A 283 17.43 3.69 23.41
C SER A 283 18.78 3.03 23.19
N MET A 284 19.68 3.76 22.55
CA MET A 284 21.11 3.51 22.74
C MET A 284 21.37 3.71 24.22
N ARG A 285 21.24 2.63 25.00
CA ARG A 285 21.89 2.57 26.30
C ARG A 285 23.38 2.71 26.02
N PRO A 286 24.07 3.75 26.50
CA PRO A 286 25.52 3.73 26.48
C PRO A 286 25.92 2.51 27.31
N THR A 287 26.49 1.50 26.65
CA THR A 287 27.19 0.44 27.35
C THR A 287 28.33 1.12 28.12
N ALA A 288 28.20 1.12 29.45
CA ALA A 288 29.28 1.59 30.32
C ALA A 288 30.56 0.82 29.94
N PRO A 289 31.72 1.49 29.83
CA PRO A 289 32.95 0.80 29.49
C PRO A 289 33.26 -0.20 30.61
N TRP A 290 33.39 -1.45 30.23
CA TRP A 290 33.88 -2.54 31.06
C TRP A 290 35.27 -2.15 31.55
N SER A 291 35.39 -1.68 32.79
CA SER A 291 36.68 -1.50 33.44
C SER A 291 37.26 -2.87 33.75
N TRP A 292 38.31 -3.24 33.02
CA TRP A 292 39.13 -4.40 33.33
C TRP A 292 39.85 -4.15 34.66
N ASN A 293 39.39 -4.80 35.73
CA ASN A 293 40.16 -4.90 36.97
C ASN A 293 41.29 -5.92 36.73
N LEU A 294 42.52 -5.43 36.50
CA LEU A 294 43.73 -6.24 36.64
C LEU A 294 44.00 -6.43 38.15
N PRO A 295 44.18 -7.66 38.66
CA PRO A 295 44.70 -7.85 39.99
C PRO A 295 46.21 -7.56 39.99
N THR A 296 46.62 -6.62 40.84
CA THR A 296 48.00 -6.33 41.19
C THR A 296 48.69 -7.57 41.76
N LEU A 297 49.67 -8.11 41.02
CA LEU A 297 50.62 -9.09 41.53
C LEU A 297 51.54 -8.42 42.55
N LEU A 298 51.45 -8.85 43.81
CA LEU A 298 52.37 -8.48 44.87
C LEU A 298 53.78 -9.02 44.57
N ASN A 299 54.73 -8.10 44.46
CA ASN A 299 56.16 -8.38 44.55
C ASN A 299 56.51 -8.82 45.98
N LEU A 300 56.90 -10.09 46.16
CA LEU A 300 57.67 -10.52 47.33
C LEU A 300 59.14 -10.66 46.91
N GLY A 301 59.90 -9.59 47.16
CA GLY A 301 61.35 -9.59 47.09
C GLY A 301 61.94 -10.42 48.22
N VAL A 302 62.67 -11.47 47.85
CA VAL A 302 63.55 -12.22 48.75
C VAL A 302 64.83 -11.40 48.91
N LEU A 303 65.07 -10.89 50.12
CA LEU A 303 66.39 -10.40 50.54
C LEU A 303 67.10 -11.53 51.28
N LEU A 304 68.19 -12.01 50.67
CA LEU A 304 69.23 -12.84 51.26
C LEU A 304 70.15 -12.00 52.18
N ILE A 305 70.97 -12.70 52.99
CA ILE A 305 72.18 -12.28 53.76
C ILE A 305 71.89 -12.00 55.25
N LEU A 306 72.48 -12.62 56.29
CA LEU A 306 73.64 -13.50 56.55
C LEU A 306 73.54 -13.98 58.05
N PRO A 307 74.59 -14.51 58.71
CA PRO A 307 75.13 -15.87 58.70
C PRO A 307 75.05 -16.54 60.10
N LEU A 308 75.51 -17.78 60.25
CA LEU A 308 76.51 -18.16 61.28
C LEU A 308 76.82 -19.65 61.19
N PHE A 309 78.08 -19.95 60.86
CA PHE A 309 78.71 -21.25 61.07
C PHE A 309 79.32 -21.30 62.47
N ALA A 310 79.03 -22.38 63.19
CA ALA A 310 79.73 -22.97 64.32
C ALA A 310 79.21 -24.43 64.36
N LEU A 311 79.96 -25.52 64.47
CA LEU A 311 81.21 -25.83 65.16
C LEU A 311 81.69 -27.24 64.71
N SER A 312 83.01 -27.44 64.79
CA SER A 312 83.77 -28.71 64.89
C SER A 312 84.01 -29.55 63.63
#